data_AF-A0A336NEI5-F1
#
_entry.id   AF-A0A336NEI5-F1
#
_cell.length_a   1.000
_cell.length_b   1.000
_cell.length_c   1.000
_cell.angle_alpha   90.00
_cell.angle_beta   90.00
_cell.angle_gamma   90.00
#
_symmetry.space_group_name_H-M   'P 1'
#
loop_
_entity.id
_entity.type
_entity.pdbx_description
1 polymer ?
#
loop_
_entity_poly.entity_id
_entity_poly.type
_entity_poly.pdbx_seq_one_letter_code
_entity_poly.pdbx_strand_id
1 'polypeptide(L)'
;MKHILKLLSGIVLVSVTGCNIDKPPLGEIATWEKNGVTDFTEVGKALLECGMPTPYDTDPESRKLSYNAIATIEACMIQSGFRDKVGGGTWCVNHKAENLPICRPGAVVPQRSVKKRLNSPYCKKYKNAPECKP
;
A
#
# COMPACT_ATOMS: atom_id res chain seq x y z
N MET A 1 -63.13 26.12 0.58
CA MET A 1 -63.12 24.68 0.92
C MET A 1 -61.72 24.30 1.37
N LYS A 2 -61.62 23.36 2.32
CA LYS A 2 -60.42 22.79 2.97
C LYS A 2 -59.31 22.50 1.93
N HIS A 3 -58.01 22.56 2.25
CA HIS A 3 -57.28 21.51 2.98
C HIS A 3 -56.00 22.07 3.62
N ILE A 4 -55.93 21.94 4.94
CA ILE A 4 -54.71 22.12 5.73
C ILE A 4 -53.84 20.89 5.47
N LEU A 5 -52.77 21.03 4.69
CA LEU A 5 -51.74 19.98 4.61
C LEU A 5 -50.77 20.16 5.79
N LYS A 6 -51.05 19.43 6.87
CA LYS A 6 -50.07 19.15 7.93
C LYS A 6 -48.99 18.23 7.33
N LEU A 7 -47.82 18.77 7.03
CA LEU A 7 -46.62 17.98 6.77
C LEU A 7 -45.73 18.04 8.01
N LEU A 8 -45.99 17.08 8.90
CA LEU A 8 -45.04 16.64 9.91
C LEU A 8 -43.96 15.79 9.24
N SER A 9 -42.77 15.87 9.83
CA SER A 9 -41.76 14.82 9.87
C SER A 9 -40.77 14.73 8.71
N GLY A 10 -39.48 14.82 9.07
CA GLY A 10 -38.39 14.22 8.30
C GLY A 10 -37.20 15.12 8.00
N ILE A 11 -36.62 15.82 8.97
CA ILE A 11 -35.21 16.24 8.82
C ILE A 11 -34.37 14.96 8.94
N VAL A 12 -34.12 14.31 7.81
CA VAL A 12 -33.07 13.30 7.70
C VAL A 12 -31.77 14.09 7.77
N LEU A 13 -31.15 14.12 8.96
CA LEU A 13 -29.73 14.43 9.07
C LEU A 13 -29.00 13.35 8.27
N VAL A 14 -28.65 13.66 7.03
CA VAL A 14 -27.62 12.93 6.30
C VAL A 14 -26.33 13.17 7.06
N SER A 15 -25.98 12.25 7.96
CA SER A 15 -24.64 12.15 8.50
C SER A 15 -23.73 11.86 7.32
N VAL A 16 -23.13 12.91 6.77
CA VAL A 16 -21.99 12.80 5.87
C VAL A 16 -20.87 12.22 6.74
N THR A 17 -20.80 10.89 6.82
CA THR A 17 -19.59 10.23 7.30
C THR A 17 -18.48 10.73 6.40
N GLY A 18 -17.55 11.51 6.98
CA GLY A 18 -16.50 12.21 6.27
C GLY A 18 -15.83 11.31 5.25
N CYS A 19 -16.13 11.59 3.99
CA CYS A 19 -15.38 11.02 2.88
C CYS A 19 -13.95 11.55 3.07
N ASN A 20 -13.00 10.67 3.39
CA ASN A 20 -11.61 11.00 3.64
C ASN A 20 -10.91 11.36 2.30
N ILE A 21 -11.39 12.42 1.63
CA ILE A 21 -10.95 12.86 0.31
C ILE A 21 -9.60 13.61 0.41
N ASP A 22 -9.19 14.00 1.62
CA ASP A 22 -7.90 14.70 1.86
C ASP A 22 -6.70 13.76 2.00
N LYS A 23 -6.89 12.44 1.87
CA LYS A 23 -5.77 11.50 1.87
C LYS A 23 -5.18 11.47 0.45
N PRO A 24 -3.85 11.56 0.29
CA PRO A 24 -3.20 11.25 -0.97
C PRO A 24 -3.75 9.92 -1.52
N PRO A 25 -3.84 9.74 -2.84
CA PRO A 25 -4.31 8.48 -3.43
C PRO A 25 -3.68 7.33 -2.66
N LEU A 26 -4.52 6.38 -2.23
CA LEU A 26 -4.18 5.21 -1.42
C LEU A 26 -3.06 4.44 -2.15
N GLY A 27 -1.81 4.86 -1.97
CA GLY A 27 -0.68 4.28 -2.65
C GLY A 27 -0.41 2.88 -2.15
N GLU A 28 0.69 2.27 -2.58
CA GLU A 28 1.10 0.92 -2.18
C GLU A 28 0.91 0.67 -0.67
N ILE A 29 1.21 1.63 0.20
CA ILE A 29 1.00 1.52 1.67
C ILE A 29 -0.43 1.16 2.10
N ALA A 30 -1.44 1.48 1.31
CA ALA A 30 -2.84 1.26 1.62
C ALA A 30 -3.39 -0.04 1.02
N THR A 31 -2.66 -0.70 0.12
CA THR A 31 -3.07 -1.96 -0.48
C THR A 31 -2.76 -3.14 0.43
N TRP A 32 -1.78 -3.03 1.31
CA TRP A 32 -1.36 -4.11 2.21
C TRP A 32 -2.02 -4.07 3.59
N GLU A 33 -2.18 -5.24 4.17
CA GLU A 33 -2.55 -5.44 5.57
C GLU A 33 -1.81 -6.65 6.15
N LYS A 34 -1.79 -6.76 7.47
CA LYS A 34 -1.29 -7.95 8.17
C LYS A 34 -2.28 -8.36 9.24
N ASN A 35 -2.67 -9.64 9.24
CA ASN A 35 -3.69 -10.17 10.15
C ASN A 35 -5.04 -9.41 10.10
N GLY A 36 -5.45 -8.92 8.92
CA GLY A 36 -6.69 -8.15 8.74
C GLY A 36 -6.64 -6.72 9.29
N VAL A 37 -5.45 -6.24 9.70
CA VAL A 37 -5.24 -4.89 10.21
C VAL A 37 -4.27 -4.14 9.31
N THR A 38 -4.65 -2.92 8.92
CA THR A 38 -3.77 -1.99 8.21
C THR A 38 -3.11 -1.05 9.21
N ASP A 39 -1.91 -1.39 9.67
CA ASP A 39 -1.01 -0.45 10.33
C ASP A 39 -0.12 0.20 9.26
N PHE A 40 -0.42 1.45 8.91
CA PHE A 40 0.29 2.16 7.85
C PHE A 40 1.79 2.30 8.14
N THR A 41 2.19 2.48 9.40
CA THR A 41 3.61 2.61 9.72
C THR A 41 4.33 1.29 9.55
N GLU A 42 3.74 0.17 9.98
CA GLU A 42 4.35 -1.15 9.79
C GLU A 42 4.36 -1.58 8.32
N VAL A 43 3.29 -1.30 7.57
CA VAL A 43 3.27 -1.52 6.11
C VAL A 43 4.34 -0.67 5.42
N GLY A 44 4.42 0.61 5.75
CA GLY A 44 5.42 1.53 5.19
C GLY A 44 6.83 1.07 5.50
N LYS A 45 7.10 0.62 6.73
CA LYS A 45 8.38 -0.02 7.08
C LYS A 45 8.64 -1.25 6.22
N ALA A 46 7.68 -2.17 6.13
CA ALA A 46 7.84 -3.40 5.37
C ALA A 46 8.12 -3.15 3.88
N LEU A 47 7.39 -2.24 3.23
CA LEU A 47 7.60 -1.86 1.83
C LEU A 47 9.02 -1.34 1.59
N LEU A 48 9.47 -0.41 2.44
CA LEU A 48 10.83 0.15 2.35
C LEU A 48 11.92 -0.91 2.63
N GLU A 49 11.65 -1.84 3.55
CA GLU A 49 12.56 -2.94 3.89
C GLU A 49 12.63 -4.00 2.77
N CYS A 50 11.53 -4.22 2.07
CA CYS A 50 11.45 -5.07 0.88
C CYS A 50 12.11 -4.42 -0.34
N GLY A 51 12.20 -3.09 -0.36
CA GLY A 51 13.01 -2.33 -1.33
C GLY A 51 12.23 -1.36 -2.19
N MET A 52 11.00 -1.05 -1.79
CA MET A 52 10.27 0.06 -2.37
C MET A 52 11.05 1.38 -2.13
N PRO A 53 11.25 2.23 -3.14
CA PRO A 53 11.96 3.51 -2.97
C PRO A 53 11.24 4.47 -2.02
N THR A 54 9.92 4.48 -2.09
CA THR A 54 9.02 5.22 -1.19
C THR A 54 7.77 4.39 -0.92
N PRO A 55 7.09 4.51 0.23
CA PRO A 55 5.90 3.72 0.50
C PRO A 55 4.68 4.13 -0.37
N TYR A 56 4.84 5.12 -1.24
CA TYR A 56 3.81 5.61 -2.15
C TYR A 56 4.18 5.26 -3.60
N ASP A 57 3.22 4.72 -4.33
CA ASP A 57 3.32 4.32 -5.75
C ASP A 57 3.42 5.53 -6.70
N THR A 58 2.82 6.66 -6.32
CA THR A 58 2.81 7.89 -7.11
C THR A 58 4.17 8.59 -7.19
N ASP A 59 5.15 8.21 -6.35
CA ASP A 59 6.47 8.81 -6.36
C ASP A 59 7.26 8.48 -7.65
N PRO A 60 7.92 9.46 -8.29
CA PRO A 60 8.71 9.22 -9.50
C PRO A 60 9.78 8.13 -9.37
N GLU A 61 10.33 7.90 -8.17
CA GLU A 61 11.29 6.81 -7.94
C GLU A 61 10.62 5.44 -8.02
N SER A 62 9.39 5.32 -7.53
CA SER A 62 8.60 4.07 -7.62
C SER A 62 8.26 3.72 -9.07
N ARG A 63 8.05 4.73 -9.94
CA ARG A 63 7.76 4.53 -11.38
C ARG A 63 8.95 4.00 -12.19
N LYS A 64 10.18 4.05 -11.65
CA LYS A 64 11.39 3.55 -12.31
C LYS A 64 11.62 2.05 -12.09
N LEU A 65 10.82 1.41 -11.25
CA LEU A 65 10.98 -0.01 -10.93
C LEU A 65 10.70 -0.87 -12.16
N SER A 66 11.57 -1.86 -12.40
CA SER A 66 11.28 -2.91 -13.38
C SER A 66 10.19 -3.83 -12.86
N TYR A 67 9.51 -4.54 -13.75
CA TYR A 67 8.49 -5.53 -13.36
C TYR A 67 9.04 -6.59 -12.40
N ASN A 68 10.28 -7.05 -12.61
CA ASN A 68 10.92 -7.96 -11.68
C ASN A 68 11.17 -7.32 -10.31
N ALA A 69 11.51 -6.04 -10.24
CA ALA A 69 11.69 -5.34 -8.97
C ALA A 69 10.36 -5.23 -8.21
N ILE A 70 9.27 -4.88 -8.91
CA ILE A 70 7.92 -4.83 -8.31
C ILE A 70 7.52 -6.22 -7.80
N ALA A 71 7.59 -7.24 -8.64
CA ALA A 71 7.29 -8.63 -8.24
C ALA A 71 8.15 -9.11 -7.06
N THR A 72 9.39 -8.63 -6.95
CA THR A 72 10.27 -8.95 -5.81
C THR A 72 9.83 -8.28 -4.52
N ILE A 73 9.40 -7.03 -4.59
CA ILE A 73 8.88 -6.29 -3.43
C ILE A 73 7.62 -6.98 -2.91
N GLU A 74 6.68 -7.31 -3.80
CA GLU A 74 5.46 -7.99 -3.41
C GLU A 74 5.70 -9.39 -2.84
N ALA A 75 6.58 -10.18 -3.47
CA ALA A 75 6.94 -11.49 -2.94
C ALA A 75 7.53 -11.38 -1.53
N CYS A 76 8.36 -10.35 -1.27
CA CYS A 76 8.90 -10.07 0.07
C CYS A 76 7.80 -9.66 1.06
N MET A 77 6.82 -8.86 0.65
CA MET A 77 5.67 -8.48 1.48
C MET A 77 4.83 -9.72 1.86
N ILE A 78 4.51 -10.56 0.88
CA ILE A 78 3.76 -11.81 1.09
C ILE A 78 4.53 -12.75 2.02
N GLN A 79 5.84 -12.95 1.79
CA GLN A 79 6.69 -13.76 2.64
C GLN A 79 6.77 -13.21 4.08
N SER A 80 6.64 -11.90 4.26
CA SER A 80 6.62 -11.23 5.56
C SER A 80 5.25 -11.30 6.26
N GLY A 81 4.30 -12.02 5.69
CA GLY A 81 2.95 -12.24 6.22
C GLY A 81 1.98 -11.11 5.94
N PHE A 82 2.30 -10.21 5.00
CA PHE A 82 1.34 -9.21 4.54
C PHE A 82 0.47 -9.80 3.43
N ARG A 83 -0.75 -9.29 3.35
CA ARG A 83 -1.73 -9.61 2.32
C ARG A 83 -2.10 -8.35 1.58
N ASP A 84 -2.19 -8.46 0.26
CA ASP A 84 -2.77 -7.43 -0.58
C ASP A 84 -4.31 -7.50 -0.55
N LYS A 85 -4.97 -6.37 -0.31
CA LYS A 85 -6.42 -6.22 -0.22
C LYS A 85 -7.10 -6.01 -1.57
N VAL A 86 -6.36 -5.54 -2.58
CA VAL A 86 -6.88 -5.14 -3.89
C VAL A 86 -6.39 -6.04 -5.03
N GLY A 87 -5.58 -7.05 -4.72
CA GLY A 87 -5.14 -8.08 -5.66
C GLY A 87 -3.78 -7.79 -6.31
N GLY A 88 -3.02 -6.80 -5.84
CA GLY A 88 -1.68 -6.47 -6.33
C GLY A 88 -0.69 -7.62 -6.18
N GLY A 89 -0.70 -8.35 -5.05
CA GLY A 89 0.15 -9.55 -4.75
C GLY A 89 0.09 -10.75 -5.73
N THR A 90 -0.46 -10.56 -6.92
CA THR A 90 -0.56 -11.49 -8.05
C THR A 90 0.41 -11.17 -9.19
N TRP A 91 1.44 -10.32 -9.01
CA TRP A 91 2.38 -9.99 -10.12
C TRP A 91 2.96 -11.20 -10.83
N CYS A 92 3.41 -12.22 -10.08
CA CYS A 92 3.92 -13.45 -10.69
C CYS A 92 2.86 -14.28 -11.43
N VAL A 93 1.57 -14.05 -11.15
CA VAL A 93 0.46 -14.66 -11.88
C VAL A 93 0.10 -13.84 -13.12
N ASN A 94 0.07 -12.51 -13.00
CA ASN A 94 -0.34 -11.60 -14.07
C ASN A 94 0.74 -11.43 -15.15
N HIS A 95 2.02 -11.53 -14.76
CA HIS A 95 3.18 -11.34 -15.63
C HIS A 95 3.96 -12.63 -15.89
N LYS A 96 3.23 -13.74 -16.07
CA LYS A 96 3.85 -15.05 -16.37
C LYS A 96 4.60 -15.05 -17.70
N ALA A 97 4.09 -14.33 -18.71
CA ALA A 97 4.66 -14.30 -20.05
C ALA A 97 6.06 -13.67 -20.07
N GLU A 98 6.30 -12.75 -19.15
CA GLU A 98 7.55 -12.01 -18.98
C GLU A 98 8.65 -12.84 -18.31
N ASN A 99 8.30 -14.02 -17.77
CA ASN A 99 9.22 -14.98 -17.15
C ASN A 99 10.19 -14.29 -16.17
N LEU A 100 9.63 -13.44 -15.30
CA LEU A 100 10.36 -12.62 -14.34
C LEU A 100 11.23 -13.51 -13.44
N PRO A 101 12.53 -13.22 -13.28
CA PRO A 101 13.44 -14.04 -12.47
C PRO A 101 12.92 -14.42 -11.08
N ILE A 102 12.27 -13.49 -10.36
CA ILE A 102 11.75 -13.74 -9.01
C ILE A 102 10.54 -14.69 -8.98
N CYS A 103 9.83 -14.81 -10.10
CA CYS A 103 8.65 -15.65 -10.23
C CYS A 103 8.98 -17.10 -10.64
N ARG A 104 10.26 -17.40 -10.87
CA ARG A 104 10.70 -18.74 -11.25
C ARG A 104 10.74 -19.69 -10.04
N PRO A 105 10.49 -20.98 -10.25
CA PRO A 105 10.69 -21.99 -9.21
C PRO A 105 12.11 -21.91 -8.63
N GLY A 106 12.22 -21.93 -7.31
CA GLY A 106 13.52 -21.86 -6.60
C GLY A 106 14.12 -20.45 -6.48
N ALA A 107 13.45 -19.41 -6.97
CA ALA A 107 13.89 -18.04 -6.75
C ALA A 107 13.90 -17.70 -5.24
N VAL A 108 14.99 -17.09 -4.79
CA VAL A 108 15.16 -16.68 -3.39
C VAL A 108 14.54 -15.30 -3.21
N VAL A 109 13.41 -15.24 -2.51
CA VAL A 109 12.77 -13.99 -2.12
C VAL A 109 13.62 -13.31 -1.02
N PRO A 110 13.97 -12.02 -1.20
CA PRO A 110 14.76 -11.31 -0.20
C PRO A 110 13.95 -11.10 1.07
N GLN A 111 14.62 -11.22 2.21
CA GLN A 111 14.05 -10.83 3.50
C GLN A 111 14.01 -9.31 3.66
N ARG A 112 13.14 -8.85 4.56
CA ARG A 112 13.11 -7.47 5.03
C ARG A 112 14.47 -7.03 5.55
N SER A 113 14.86 -5.79 5.25
CA SER A 113 16.12 -5.21 5.70
C SER A 113 15.93 -3.79 6.22
N VAL A 114 16.07 -3.60 7.53
CA VAL A 114 16.10 -2.28 8.19
C VAL A 114 17.14 -1.37 7.52
N LYS A 115 18.32 -1.92 7.20
CA LYS A 115 19.36 -1.17 6.47
C LYS A 115 18.85 -0.65 5.13
N LYS A 116 18.08 -1.45 4.38
CA LYS A 116 17.51 -1.03 3.10
C LYS A 116 16.50 0.11 3.29
N ARG A 117 15.60 -0.02 4.27
CA ARG A 117 14.62 1.02 4.62
C ARG A 117 15.27 2.35 4.98
N LEU A 118 16.22 2.34 5.92
CA LEU A 118 16.88 3.57 6.38
C LEU A 118 17.72 4.24 5.27
N ASN A 119 18.14 3.49 4.25
CA ASN A 119 18.87 4.01 3.09
C ASN A 119 18.00 4.32 1.87
N SER A 120 16.68 4.13 1.96
CA SER A 120 15.75 4.43 0.87
C SER A 120 15.75 5.93 0.51
N PRO A 121 15.44 6.30 -0.75
CA PRO A 121 15.23 7.70 -1.11
C PRO A 121 14.27 8.42 -0.17
N TYR A 122 13.17 7.75 0.21
CA TYR A 122 12.19 8.28 1.16
C TYR A 122 12.82 8.62 2.52
N CYS A 123 13.53 7.69 3.17
CA CYS A 123 14.08 7.95 4.50
C CYS A 123 15.29 8.87 4.51
N LYS A 124 16.04 8.96 3.41
CA LYS A 124 17.08 9.99 3.26
C LYS A 124 16.48 11.39 3.24
N LYS A 125 15.30 11.56 2.62
CA LYS A 125 14.58 12.83 2.51
C LYS A 125 13.76 13.16 3.76
N TYR A 126 13.04 12.18 4.31
CA TYR A 126 12.09 12.34 5.41
C TYR A 126 12.55 11.62 6.69
N LYS A 127 13.73 11.98 7.19
CA LYS A 127 14.38 11.30 8.34
C LYS A 127 13.50 11.19 9.60
N ASN A 128 12.56 12.12 9.79
CA ASN A 128 11.70 12.18 10.97
C ASN A 128 10.37 11.43 10.81
N ALA A 129 10.09 10.87 9.63
CA ALA A 129 8.88 10.08 9.40
C ALA A 129 8.85 8.84 10.33
N PRO A 130 7.69 8.42 10.84
CA PRO A 130 7.56 7.24 11.70
C PRO A 130 8.21 5.98 11.12
N GLU A 131 8.12 5.79 9.82
CA GLU A 131 8.67 4.68 9.05
C GLU A 131 10.20 4.75 8.94
N CYS A 132 10.83 5.88 9.24
CA CYS A 132 12.27 6.10 9.09
C CYS A 132 13.03 6.11 10.42
N LYS A 133 12.33 5.89 11.53
CA LYS A 133 12.94 5.69 12.84
C LYS A 133 13.55 4.28 12.93
N PRO A 134 14.72 4.11 13.59
CA PRO A 134 15.36 2.81 13.75
C PRO A 134 14.39 1.70 14.16
#